data_AF-A0A967X8G9-F1
#
_entry.id   AF-A0A967X8G9-F1
#
_cell.length_a   1.000
_cell.length_b   1.000
_cell.length_c   1.000
_cell.angle_alpha   90.00
_cell.angle_beta   90.00
_cell.angle_gamma   90.00
#
_symmetry.space_group_name_H-M   'P 1'
#
loop_
_entity.id
_entity.type
_entity.pdbx_description
1 polymer ?
#
loop_
_entity_poly.entity_id
_entity_poly.type
_entity_poly.pdbx_seq_one_letter_code
_entity_poly.pdbx_strand_id
1 'polypeptide(L)' 'DRELIATPANAAYAAGRLLFMREDTLMAQPFDPDSLELSGEAVPLVERVLQIPSAALSVFAVSET' A
#
# COMPACT_ATOMS: atom_id res chain seq x y z
N ASP A 1 9.28 15.74 -6.45
CA ASP A 1 8.41 14.78 -5.77
C ASP A 1 9.24 13.76 -5.01
N ARG A 2 8.86 13.47 -3.75
CA ARG A 2 9.53 12.48 -2.90
C ARG A 2 8.80 11.15 -3.06
N GLU A 3 9.50 10.12 -3.50
CA GLU A 3 9.00 8.75 -3.45
C GLU A 3 8.97 8.28 -1.98
N LEU A 4 7.85 7.70 -1.54
CA LEU A 4 7.67 7.18 -0.17
C LEU A 4 7.87 5.68 -0.11
N ILE A 5 7.33 4.95 -1.09
CA ILE A 5 7.42 3.50 -1.21
C ILE A 5 7.61 3.16 -2.67
N ALA A 6 8.65 2.36 -2.95
CA ALA A 6 8.77 1.64 -4.21
C ALA A 6 7.95 0.34 -4.09
N THR A 7 6.92 0.21 -4.93
CA THR A 7 6.04 -0.98 -4.98
C THR A 7 5.78 -1.36 -6.43
N PRO A 8 5.67 -2.66 -6.76
CA PRO A 8 5.47 -3.09 -8.14
C PRO A 8 4.07 -2.81 -8.70
N ALA A 9 3.16 -2.27 -7.89
CA ALA A 9 1.77 -2.05 -8.27
C ALA A 9 1.16 -0.79 -7.63
N ASN A 10 -0.13 -0.57 -7.85
CA ASN A 10 -0.88 0.51 -7.20
C ASN A 10 -0.76 0.47 -5.66
N ALA A 11 -0.76 1.65 -5.06
CA ALA A 11 -0.91 1.88 -3.63
C ALA A 11 -2.18 2.69 -3.36
N ALA A 12 -2.69 2.61 -2.14
CA ALA A 12 -3.85 3.39 -1.70
C ALA A 12 -3.60 3.97 -0.31
N TYR A 13 -4.30 5.04 0.03
CA TYR A 13 -4.34 5.59 1.38
C TYR A 13 -5.77 5.48 1.92
N ALA A 14 -5.91 5.00 3.15
CA ALA A 14 -7.16 5.07 3.91
C ALA A 14 -6.90 4.90 5.40
N ALA A 15 -7.76 5.52 6.21
CA ALA A 15 -7.74 5.35 7.66
C ALA A 15 -6.33 5.55 8.30
N GLY A 16 -5.58 6.55 7.83
CA GLY A 16 -4.24 6.88 8.36
C GLY A 16 -3.14 5.90 7.96
N ARG A 17 -3.35 5.10 6.90
CA ARG A 17 -2.41 4.07 6.46
C ARG A 17 -2.19 4.11 4.96
N LEU A 18 -0.94 3.91 4.55
CA LEU A 18 -0.60 3.54 3.19
C LEU A 18 -0.71 2.03 3.04
N LEU A 19 -1.47 1.61 2.04
CA LEU A 19 -1.66 0.24 1.61
C LEU A 19 -0.86 0.01 0.33
N PHE A 20 0.01 -0.98 0.32
CA PHE A 20 0.92 -1.24 -0.80
C PHE A 20 1.31 -2.72 -0.88
N MET A 21 1.79 -3.14 -2.05
CA MET A 21 2.27 -4.50 -2.22
C MET A 21 3.74 -4.65 -1.83
N ARG A 22 4.04 -5.70 -1.08
CA ARG A 22 5.38 -6.28 -0.94
C ARG A 22 5.28 -7.73 -1.36
N GLU A 23 5.98 -8.08 -2.45
CA GLU A 23 5.82 -9.38 -3.11
C GLU A 23 4.33 -9.59 -3.51
N ASP A 24 3.72 -10.69 -3.08
CA ASP A 24 2.30 -11.01 -3.28
C ASP A 24 1.42 -10.66 -2.06
N THR A 25 1.95 -9.90 -1.10
CA THR A 25 1.25 -9.54 0.14
C THR A 25 0.87 -8.06 0.17
N LEU A 26 -0.40 -7.79 0.48
CA LEU A 26 -0.90 -6.46 0.79
C LEU A 26 -0.46 -6.07 2.20
N MET A 27 0.33 -5.01 2.29
CA MET A 27 0.85 -4.44 3.52
C MET A 27 0.06 -3.19 3.89
N ALA A 28 0.04 -2.85 5.17
CA ALA A 28 -0.41 -1.55 5.64
C ALA A 28 0.63 -0.94 6.59
N GLN A 29 0.99 0.31 6.35
CA GLN A 29 1.89 1.07 7.21
C GLN A 29 1.24 2.40 7.60
N PRO A 30 1.30 2.81 8.88
CA PRO A 30 0.90 4.15 9.29
C PRO A 30 1.56 5.23 8.42
N PHE A 31 0.76 6.20 7.98
CA PHE A 31 1.20 7.28 7.12
C PHE A 31 0.50 8.58 7.49
N ASP A 32 1.29 9.63 7.67
CA ASP A 32 0.82 10.99 7.87
C ASP A 32 0.91 11.76 6.53
N PRO A 33 -0.22 12.13 5.91
CA PRO A 33 -0.22 12.87 4.64
C PRO A 33 0.23 14.33 4.77
N ASP A 34 0.17 14.93 5.97
CA ASP A 34 0.55 16.33 6.18
C ASP A 34 2.08 16.49 6.24
N SER A 35 2.75 15.57 6.93
CA SER A 35 4.22 15.50 7.00
C SER A 35 4.83 14.63 5.89
N LEU A 36 4.00 13.88 5.17
CA LEU A 36 4.38 12.87 4.20
C LEU A 36 5.28 11.78 4.81
N GLU A 37 5.11 11.44 6.09
CA GLU A 37 5.97 10.50 6.80
C GLU A 37 5.30 9.14 7.03
N LEU A 38 6.07 8.07 6.80
CA LEU A 38 5.74 6.73 7.25
C LEU A 38 6.18 6.57 8.71
N SER A 39 5.39 5.88 9.51
CA SER A 39 5.75 5.57 10.89
C SER A 39 5.42 4.13 11.26
N GLY A 40 6.07 3.63 12.31
CA GLY A 40 5.94 2.25 12.74
C GLY A 40 6.35 1.22 11.67
N GLU A 41 6.02 -0.04 11.95
CA GLU A 41 6.29 -1.14 11.04
C GLU A 41 5.11 -1.37 10.08
N ALA A 42 5.42 -1.77 8.85
CA ALA A 42 4.42 -2.25 7.90
C ALA A 42 3.95 -3.65 8.33
N VAL A 43 2.63 -3.83 8.45
CA VAL A 43 2.03 -5.11 8.84
C VAL A 43 1.36 -5.79 7.63
N PRO A 44 1.45 -7.13 7.49
CA PRO A 44 0.74 -7.84 6.44
C PRO A 44 -0.76 -7.88 6.75
N LEU A 45 -1.59 -7.62 5.74
CA LEU A 45 -3.05 -7.73 5.84
C LEU A 45 -3.57 -8.97 5.13
N VAL A 46 -3.12 -9.21 3.89
CA VAL A 46 -3.60 -10.30 3.05
C VAL A 46 -2.43 -10.79 2.19
N GLU A 47 -2.14 -12.08 2.28
CA GLU A 47 -1.15 -12.75 1.42
C GLU A 47 -1.79 -13.21 0.10
N ARG A 48 -0.96 -13.49 -0.91
CA ARG A 48 -1.38 -14.04 -2.21
C ARG A 48 -2.42 -13.20 -2.95
N VAL A 49 -2.32 -11.87 -2.85
CA VAL A 49 -3.18 -10.95 -3.61
C VAL A 49 -2.88 -11.09 -5.09
N LEU A 50 -3.93 -11.18 -5.90
CA LEU A 50 -3.78 -11.27 -7.34
C LEU A 50 -3.11 -10.01 -7.89
N GLN A 51 -2.01 -10.19 -8.60
CA GLN A 51 -1.30 -9.13 -9.31
C GLN A 51 -1.43 -9.34 -10.82
N ILE A 52 -1.48 -8.23 -11.55
CA ILE A 52 -1.43 -8.16 -13.00
C ILE A 52 -0.16 -7.38 -13.35
N PRO A 53 1.01 -8.05 -13.45
CA PRO A 53 2.30 -7.37 -13.55
C PRO A 53 2.42 -6.45 -14.78
N SER A 54 1.86 -6.87 -15.92
CA SER A 54 1.86 -6.07 -17.16
C SER A 54 1.10 -4.75 -17.04
N ALA A 55 0.23 -4.60 -16.03
CA ALA A 55 -0.54 -3.41 -15.76
C ALA A 55 -0.06 -2.66 -14.49
N ALA A 56 0.98 -3.15 -13.80
CA ALA A 56 1.37 -2.67 -12.48
C ALA A 56 0.16 -2.53 -11.52
N LEU A 57 -0.72 -3.54 -11.53
CA LEU A 57 -1.98 -3.51 -10.81
C LEU A 57 -2.06 -4.70 -9.84
N SER A 58 -2.61 -4.46 -8.66
CA SER A 58 -3.01 -5.47 -7.69
C SER A 58 -4.50 -5.34 -7.41
N VAL A 59 -5.18 -6.47 -7.31
CA VAL A 59 -6.64 -6.52 -7.23
C VAL A 59 -7.08 -6.37 -5.78
N PHE A 60 -7.25 -5.13 -5.34
CA PHE A 60 -7.88 -4.78 -4.07
C PHE A 60 -8.66 -3.47 -4.21
N ALA A 61 -9.59 -3.25 -3.28
CA ALA A 61 -10.33 -2.00 -3.15
C ALA A 61 -10.27 -1.54 -1.70
N VAL A 62 -10.34 -0.22 -1.50
CA VAL A 62 -10.35 0.39 -0.17
C VAL A 62 -11.56 1.32 -0.11
N SER A 63 -12.26 1.30 1.03
CA SER A 63 -13.39 2.19 1.28
C SER A 63 -13.19 2.85 2.63
N GLU A 64 -13.56 4.13 2.69
CA GLU A 64 -13.82 4.82 3.94
C GLU A 64 -15.33 4.71 4.21
N THR A 65 -15.73 4.72 5.48
CA THR A 65 -17.14 4.68 5.90
C THR A 65 -17.63 6.08 6.22
#